data_AF-A0A0S6VQE7-F1
#
_entry.id   AF-A0A0S6VQE7-F1
#
_cell.length_a   1.000
_cell.length_b   1.000
_cell.length_c   1.000
_cell.angle_alpha   90.00
_cell.angle_beta   90.00
_cell.angle_gamma   90.00
#
_symmetry.space_group_name_H-M   'P 1'
#
loop_
_entity.id
_entity.type
_entity.pdbx_description
1 polymer ?
#
loop_
_entity_poly.entity_id
_entity_poly.type
_entity_poly.pdbx_seq_one_letter_code
_entity_poly.pdbx_strand_id
1 'polypeptide(L)'
;MATQIKNLAKQRCTNHASREAAARCPDCGRFFCRECVSEHDDRLLCAQCLATFARPSFSKRYHLAGVVNAFRFALGVVALWWCFYLLGQLLLAVPGEFHEGTLWQHIR
;
A
#
# COMPACT_ATOMS: atom_id res chain seq x y z
N MET A 1 26.59 -21.00 -19.68
CA MET A 1 25.31 -21.68 -19.95
C MET A 1 24.67 -21.02 -21.16
N ALA A 2 24.66 -21.68 -22.31
CA ALA A 2 24.17 -21.12 -23.57
C ALA A 2 22.64 -21.06 -23.58
N THR A 3 22.07 -19.87 -23.69
CA THR A 3 20.64 -19.64 -23.86
C THR A 3 20.22 -20.20 -25.22
N GLN A 4 19.51 -21.33 -25.23
CA GLN A 4 18.98 -21.94 -26.44
C GLN A 4 17.97 -20.99 -27.10
N ILE A 5 18.37 -20.30 -28.16
CA ILE A 5 17.48 -19.52 -29.02
C ILE A 5 16.63 -20.51 -29.83
N LYS A 6 15.54 -21.01 -29.24
CA LYS A 6 14.48 -21.69 -29.99
C LYS A 6 13.83 -20.64 -30.89
N ASN A 7 13.99 -20.80 -32.20
CA ASN A 7 13.55 -19.87 -33.23
C ASN A 7 12.02 -19.65 -33.14
N LEU A 8 11.61 -18.51 -32.56
CA LEU A 8 10.20 -18.11 -32.41
C LEU A 8 9.47 -18.05 -33.76
N ALA A 9 10.20 -17.75 -34.84
CA ALA A 9 9.67 -17.63 -36.20
C ALA A 9 9.06 -18.91 -36.77
N LYS A 10 9.38 -20.10 -36.21
CA LYS A 10 8.75 -21.37 -36.64
C LYS A 10 7.51 -21.75 -35.80
N GLN A 11 7.27 -21.04 -34.70
CA GLN A 11 6.14 -21.33 -33.81
C GLN A 11 4.92 -20.54 -34.26
N ARG A 12 3.73 -21.12 -34.09
CA ARG A 12 2.47 -20.45 -34.39
C ARG A 12 1.79 -19.94 -33.13
N CYS A 13 0.96 -18.91 -33.29
CA CYS A 13 0.16 -18.40 -32.19
C CYS A 13 -0.81 -19.48 -31.70
N THR A 14 -0.89 -19.66 -30.38
CA THR A 14 -1.83 -20.61 -29.75
C THR A 14 -3.29 -20.28 -30.07
N ASN A 15 -3.61 -18.99 -30.28
CA ASN A 15 -4.98 -18.55 -30.61
C ASN A 15 -5.25 -18.56 -32.12
N HIS A 16 -4.21 -18.48 -32.95
CA HIS A 16 -4.35 -18.29 -34.40
C HIS A 16 -3.44 -19.26 -35.14
N ALA A 17 -4.01 -20.33 -35.69
CA ALA A 17 -3.28 -21.38 -36.39
C ALA A 17 -2.61 -20.93 -37.69
N SER A 18 -2.91 -19.75 -38.23
CA SER A 18 -2.29 -19.19 -39.44
C SER A 18 -1.23 -18.13 -39.15
N ARG A 19 -1.10 -17.66 -37.90
CA ARG A 19 -0.21 -16.54 -37.55
C ARG A 19 1.05 -17.03 -36.86
N GLU A 20 2.17 -16.41 -37.20
CA GLU A 20 3.46 -16.64 -36.57
C GLU A 20 3.49 -16.06 -35.15
N ALA A 21 4.20 -16.76 -34.26
CA ALA A 21 4.42 -16.30 -32.91
C ALA A 21 5.49 -15.21 -32.88
N ALA A 22 5.19 -14.10 -32.19
CA ALA A 22 6.13 -13.02 -31.97
C ALA A 22 6.80 -13.11 -30.59
N ALA A 23 6.12 -13.70 -29.60
CA ALA A 23 6.61 -13.81 -28.23
C ALA A 23 6.13 -15.09 -27.54
N ARG A 24 6.84 -15.47 -26.48
CA ARG A 24 6.44 -16.53 -25.53
C ARG A 24 5.99 -15.86 -24.24
N CYS A 25 4.78 -16.17 -23.77
CA CYS A 25 4.31 -15.69 -22.47
C CYS A 25 5.19 -16.27 -21.35
N PRO A 26 5.80 -15.44 -20.47
CA PRO A 26 6.67 -15.92 -19.41
C PRO A 26 5.92 -16.68 -18.31
N ASP A 27 4.61 -16.48 -18.18
CA ASP A 27 3.78 -17.10 -17.14
C ASP A 27 3.30 -18.50 -17.55
N CYS A 28 2.58 -18.62 -18.67
CA CYS A 28 2.08 -19.93 -19.13
C CYS A 28 3.02 -20.65 -20.11
N GLY A 29 4.09 -20.01 -20.56
CA GLY A 29 5.10 -20.61 -21.44
C GLY A 29 4.65 -20.88 -22.88
N ARG A 30 3.43 -20.46 -23.29
CA ARG A 30 2.88 -20.66 -24.63
C ARG A 30 3.28 -19.53 -25.60
N PHE A 31 3.17 -19.79 -26.89
CA PHE A 31 3.57 -18.86 -27.97
C PHE A 31 2.37 -18.09 -28.53
N PHE A 32 2.54 -16.80 -28.78
CA PHE A 32 1.47 -15.88 -29.19
C PHE A 32 1.95 -14.86 -30.21
N CYS A 33 1.04 -14.40 -31.09
CA CYS A 33 1.30 -13.33 -32.05
C CYS A 33 1.23 -11.95 -31.36
N ARG A 34 1.75 -10.91 -32.03
CA ARG A 34 1.77 -9.51 -31.56
C ARG A 34 0.42 -8.92 -31.14
N GLU A 35 -0.69 -9.48 -31.63
CA GLU A 35 -2.06 -9.06 -31.28
C GLU A 35 -2.62 -9.79 -30.06
N CYS A 36 -2.03 -10.94 -29.69
CA CYS A 36 -2.50 -11.75 -28.56
C CYS A 36 -1.67 -11.54 -27.29
N VAL A 37 -0.56 -10.81 -27.38
CA VAL A 37 0.25 -10.40 -26.22
C VAL A 37 0.08 -8.92 -25.95
N SER A 38 0.15 -8.55 -24.68
CA SER A 38 0.11 -7.17 -24.22
C SER A 38 1.24 -6.96 -23.22
N GLU A 39 1.83 -5.78 -23.26
CA GLU A 39 2.85 -5.37 -22.29
C GLU A 39 2.19 -4.95 -20.98
N HIS A 40 2.66 -5.51 -19.88
CA HIS A 40 2.21 -5.19 -18.53
C HIS A 40 3.37 -5.41 -17.56
N ASP A 41 3.71 -4.38 -16.76
CA ASP A 41 4.80 -4.40 -15.79
C ASP A 41 6.12 -4.94 -16.38
N ASP A 42 6.56 -4.39 -17.51
CA ASP A 42 7.76 -4.78 -18.27
C ASP A 42 7.76 -6.25 -18.76
N ARG A 43 6.58 -6.89 -18.83
CA ARG A 43 6.41 -8.28 -19.29
C ARG A 43 5.40 -8.36 -20.43
N LEU A 44 5.70 -9.18 -21.43
CA LEU A 44 4.76 -9.51 -22.51
C LEU A 44 3.88 -10.70 -22.10
N LEU A 45 2.65 -10.43 -21.69
CA LEU A 45 1.70 -11.45 -21.20
C LEU A 45 0.58 -11.71 -22.22
N CYS A 46 0.04 -12.93 -22.23
CA CYS A 46 -1.19 -13.22 -22.97
C CYS A 46 -2.43 -12.73 -22.21
N ALA A 47 -3.53 -12.47 -22.91
CA ALA A 47 -4.76 -11.93 -22.32
C ALA A 47 -5.29 -12.74 -21.11
N GLN A 48 -5.13 -14.07 -21.13
CA GLN A 48 -5.60 -14.96 -20.07
C GLN A 48 -4.76 -14.85 -18.78
N CYS A 49 -3.43 -14.80 -18.92
CA CYS A 49 -2.51 -14.55 -17.81
C CYS A 49 -2.69 -13.11 -17.29
N LEU A 50 -2.82 -12.13 -18.19
CA LEU A 50 -3.06 -10.73 -17.83
C LEU A 50 -4.33 -10.58 -16.98
N ALA A 51 -5.43 -11.26 -17.34
CA ALA A 51 -6.67 -11.26 -16.55
C ALA A 51 -6.49 -11.84 -15.13
N THR A 52 -5.47 -12.68 -14.91
CA THR A 52 -5.16 -13.22 -13.59
C THR A 52 -4.39 -12.21 -12.75
N PHE A 53 -3.42 -11.49 -13.34
CA PHE A 53 -2.67 -10.43 -12.66
C PHE A 53 -3.46 -9.13 -12.45
N ALA A 54 -4.39 -8.83 -13.37
CA ALA A 54 -5.30 -7.70 -13.26
C ALA A 54 -6.35 -7.88 -12.15
N ARG A 55 -6.40 -9.03 -11.47
CA ARG A 55 -7.18 -9.20 -10.24
C ARG A 55 -6.38 -8.64 -9.07
N PRO A 56 -6.68 -7.43 -8.59
CA PRO A 56 -6.11 -6.97 -7.34
C PRO A 56 -6.36 -8.00 -6.24
N SER A 57 -5.28 -8.47 -5.60
CA SER A 57 -5.37 -9.29 -4.40
C SER A 57 -5.90 -8.42 -3.25
N PHE A 58 -7.21 -8.20 -3.21
CA PHE A 58 -7.84 -7.26 -2.29
C PHE A 58 -7.82 -7.67 -0.81
N SER A 59 -7.31 -8.85 -0.43
CA SER A 59 -7.74 -9.46 0.84
C SER A 59 -6.83 -9.29 2.07
N LYS A 60 -5.58 -8.86 1.97
CA LYS A 60 -4.68 -8.78 3.16
C LYS A 60 -4.11 -7.41 3.49
N ARG A 61 -3.75 -6.61 2.48
CA ARG A 61 -3.07 -5.31 2.71
C ARG A 61 -4.00 -4.26 3.32
N TYR A 62 -5.29 -4.31 3.01
CA TYR A 62 -6.29 -3.36 3.53
C TYR A 62 -6.63 -3.58 5.00
N HIS A 63 -6.74 -4.83 5.45
CA HIS A 63 -7.04 -5.12 6.87
C HIS A 63 -5.89 -4.69 7.80
N LEU A 64 -4.63 -4.96 7.41
CA LEU A 64 -3.48 -4.56 8.22
C LEU A 64 -3.36 -3.02 8.28
N ALA A 65 -3.60 -2.33 7.17
CA ALA A 65 -3.60 -0.87 7.13
C ALA A 65 -4.69 -0.27 8.05
N GLY A 66 -5.87 -0.90 8.11
CA GLY A 66 -6.95 -0.49 9.03
C GLY A 66 -6.56 -0.62 10.50
N VAL A 67 -5.95 -1.74 10.90
CA VAL A 67 -5.50 -1.96 12.29
C VAL A 67 -4.43 -0.95 12.70
N VAL A 68 -3.44 -0.69 11.83
CA VAL A 68 -2.39 0.29 12.12
C VAL A 68 -2.97 1.69 12.26
N ASN A 69 -3.92 2.09 11.42
CA ASN A 69 -4.58 3.39 11.53
C ASN A 69 -5.42 3.52 12.81
N ALA A 70 -6.14 2.46 13.20
CA ALA A 70 -6.88 2.44 14.45
C ALA A 70 -5.95 2.60 15.67
N PHE A 71 -4.81 1.90 15.67
CA PHE A 71 -3.81 2.02 16.73
C PHE A 71 -3.22 3.44 16.80
N ARG A 72 -2.88 4.04 15.66
CA ARG A 72 -2.40 5.44 15.59
C ARG A 72 -3.42 6.42 16.14
N PHE A 73 -4.69 6.23 15.83
CA PHE A 73 -5.78 7.06 16.36
C PHE A 73 -5.91 6.91 17.88
N ALA A 74 -5.91 5.68 18.39
CA ALA A 74 -6.00 5.40 19.82
C ALA A 74 -4.84 6.05 20.60
N LEU A 75 -3.61 5.97 20.09
CA LEU A 75 -2.45 6.65 20.70
C LEU A 75 -2.63 8.17 20.73
N GLY A 76 -3.18 8.77 19.67
CA GLY A 76 -3.48 10.21 19.64
C GLY A 76 -4.49 10.62 20.70
N VAL A 77 -5.56 9.83 20.87
CA VAL A 77 -6.57 10.07 21.91
C VAL A 77 -5.97 9.96 23.31
N VAL A 78 -5.15 8.94 23.58
CA VAL A 78 -4.47 8.75 24.87
C VAL A 78 -3.52 9.92 25.15
N ALA A 79 -2.73 10.34 24.16
CA ALA A 79 -1.82 11.47 24.31
C ALA A 79 -2.58 12.78 24.59
N LEU A 80 -3.68 13.04 23.86
CA LEU A 80 -4.51 14.22 24.08
C LEU A 80 -5.11 14.23 25.49
N TRP A 81 -5.67 13.09 25.94
CA TRP A 81 -6.21 12.94 27.28
C TRP A 81 -5.15 13.19 28.36
N TRP A 82 -3.94 12.64 28.16
CA TRP A 82 -2.81 12.84 29.08
C TRP A 82 -2.41 14.32 29.17
N CYS A 83 -2.36 15.04 28.05
CA CYS A 83 -2.08 16.48 28.04
C CYS A 83 -3.09 17.26 28.89
N PHE A 84 -4.38 16.99 28.73
CA PHE A 84 -5.43 17.64 29.53
C PHE A 84 -5.34 17.27 31.01
N TYR A 85 -5.03 16.00 31.31
CA TYR A 85 -4.84 15.54 32.68
C TYR A 85 -3.68 16.27 33.37
N LEU A 86 -2.51 16.35 32.71
CA LEU A 86 -1.36 17.07 33.24
C LEU A 86 -1.62 18.56 33.39
N LEU A 87 -2.32 19.17 32.44
CA LEU A 87 -2.71 20.58 32.53
C LEU A 87 -3.62 20.82 33.76
N GLY A 88 -4.58 19.92 34.00
CA GLY A 88 -5.42 19.97 35.19
C GLY A 88 -4.62 19.83 36.47
N GLN A 89 -3.66 18.91 36.52
CA GLN A 89 -2.76 18.75 37.66
C GLN A 89 -1.89 19.98 37.90
N LEU A 90 -1.37 20.59 36.83
CA LEU A 90 -0.60 21.82 36.91
C LEU A 90 -1.44 22.96 37.47
N LEU A 91 -2.70 23.10 37.02
CA LEU A 91 -3.63 24.10 37.54
C LEU A 91 -3.96 23.88 39.02
N LEU A 92 -4.12 22.63 39.45
CA LEU A 92 -4.34 22.28 40.85
C LEU A 92 -3.10 22.47 41.73
N ALA A 93 -1.90 22.36 41.15
CA ALA A 93 -0.64 22.59 41.84
C ALA A 93 -0.31 24.09 42.04
N VAL A 94 -1.12 25.01 41.48
CA VAL A 94 -0.94 26.44 41.69
C VAL A 94 -1.22 26.78 43.17
N PRO A 95 -0.30 27.47 43.86
CA PRO A 95 -0.47 27.82 45.28
C PRO A 95 -1.76 28.60 45.55
N GLY A 96 -2.40 28.30 46.68
CA GLY A 96 -3.62 28.99 47.15
C GLY A 96 -3.45 30.50 47.39
N GLU A 97 -2.21 31.00 47.51
CA GLU A 97 -1.94 32.44 47.65
C GLU A 97 -2.41 33.26 46.43
N PHE A 98 -2.51 32.63 45.25
CA PHE A 98 -3.14 33.27 44.09
C PHE A 98 -4.67 33.30 44.17
N HIS A 99 -5.30 32.44 44.98
CA HIS A 99 -6.75 32.36 45.15
C HIS A 99 -7.27 33.33 46.24
N GLU A 100 -6.42 33.74 47.18
CA GLU A 100 -6.82 34.58 48.33
C GLU A 100 -6.66 36.10 48.10
N GLY A 101 -6.35 36.54 46.87
CA GLY A 101 -6.32 37.97 46.50
C GLY A 101 -5.18 38.79 47.14
N THR A 102 -4.22 38.14 47.80
CA THR A 102 -3.08 38.79 48.48
C THR A 102 -2.07 39.40 47.51
N LEU A 103 -2.09 39.00 46.22
CA LEU A 103 -1.17 39.49 45.19
C LEU A 103 -1.23 41.01 44.97
N TRP A 104 -2.39 41.64 45.25
CA TRP A 104 -2.56 43.09 45.13
C TRP A 104 -1.98 43.88 46.32
N GLN A 105 -1.60 43.23 47.42
CA GLN A 105 -1.04 43.91 48.60
C GLN A 105 0.43 44.32 48.42
N HIS A 106 1.16 43.68 47.50
CA HIS A 106 2.59 43.94 47.27
C HIS A 106 2.90 44.89 46.10
N ILE A 107 1.88 45.45 45.43
CA ILE A 107 2.04 46.38 44.28
C ILE A 107 1.78 47.85 44.69
N ARG A 108 1.69 48.17 45.99
CA ARG A 108 1.66 49.56 46.48
C ARG A 108 3.03 50.05 46.89
#